data_AF-A0A7Y8HSW9-F1
#
_entry.id   AF-A0A7Y8HSW9-F1
#
_cell.length_a   1.000
_cell.length_b   1.000
_cell.length_c   1.000
_cell.angle_alpha   90.00
_cell.angle_beta   90.00
_cell.angle_gamma   90.00
#
_symmetry.space_group_name_H-M   'P 1'
#
loop_
_entity.id
_entity.type
_entity.pdbx_description
1 polymer ?
#
loop_
_entity_poly.entity_id
_entity_poly.type
_entity_poly.pdbx_seq_one_letter_code
_entity_poly.pdbx_strand_id
1 'polypeptide(L)'
;MDSLPASYISVVILAFLSGATTLIGVTLAIALGENPKGMAMGIGFSTGIMVLISLCEVVPESLRIAGLGATSLSAGLGSWTDSCPACPYIAIHNIPEEFAMAVPVVAIKNRALLFKAAILSGLAELAGDILGLMAVHLNPALNPFFMAFAAGTMVIVSFFELVPLARKYGRMGSFALGVAGSVLVYLTLHALIPHERSEIPWLFIPTAR
;
A
#
# COMPACT_ATOMS: atom_id res chain seq x y z
N MET A 1 -29.24 -5.49 -16.62
CA MET A 1 -28.25 -5.60 -15.53
C MET A 1 -26.98 -5.02 -16.10
N ASP A 2 -26.91 -3.70 -16.07
CA ASP A 2 -25.83 -2.94 -16.68
C ASP A 2 -24.55 -3.31 -15.93
N SER A 3 -23.56 -3.81 -16.68
CA SER A 3 -22.28 -4.22 -16.16
C SER A 3 -21.67 -3.05 -15.37
N LEU A 4 -21.60 -3.19 -14.05
CA LEU A 4 -20.73 -2.36 -13.22
C LEU A 4 -19.36 -2.35 -13.91
N PRO A 5 -18.76 -1.18 -14.16
CA PRO A 5 -17.50 -1.12 -14.90
C PRO A 5 -16.48 -1.99 -14.17
N ALA A 6 -15.72 -2.79 -14.93
CA ALA A 6 -14.88 -3.88 -14.44
C ALA A 6 -13.94 -3.48 -13.28
N SER A 7 -13.64 -2.19 -13.19
CA SER A 7 -12.90 -1.55 -12.10
C SER A 7 -13.46 -1.68 -10.71
N TYR A 8 -14.78 -1.56 -10.53
CA TYR A 8 -15.39 -1.68 -9.20
C TYR A 8 -15.20 -3.09 -8.65
N ILE A 9 -15.32 -4.08 -9.55
CA ILE A 9 -15.10 -5.49 -9.22
C ILE A 9 -13.63 -5.71 -8.85
N SER A 10 -12.68 -5.11 -9.57
CA SER A 10 -11.24 -5.22 -9.27
C SER A 10 -10.88 -4.64 -7.90
N VAL A 11 -11.36 -3.44 -7.56
CA VAL A 11 -11.08 -2.80 -6.26
C VAL A 11 -11.64 -3.64 -5.12
N VAL A 12 -12.87 -4.14 -5.26
CA VAL A 12 -13.47 -5.01 -4.25
C VAL A 12 -12.67 -6.31 -4.09
N ILE A 13 -12.27 -6.96 -5.18
CA ILE A 13 -11.44 -8.18 -5.12
C ILE A 13 -10.08 -7.91 -4.46
N LEU A 14 -9.41 -6.81 -4.82
CA LEU A 14 -8.13 -6.42 -4.22
C LEU A 14 -8.26 -6.13 -2.74
N ALA A 15 -9.34 -5.45 -2.33
CA ALA A 15 -9.58 -5.13 -0.94
C ALA A 15 -9.91 -6.38 -0.10
N PHE A 16 -10.63 -7.35 -0.66
CA PHE A 16 -10.81 -8.67 -0.05
C PHE A 16 -9.49 -9.45 0.05
N LEU A 17 -8.65 -9.38 -0.98
CA LEU A 17 -7.34 -10.03 -1.00
C LEU A 17 -6.41 -9.39 0.06
N SER A 18 -6.38 -8.07 0.14
CA SER A 18 -5.63 -7.32 1.17
C SER A 18 -6.08 -7.70 2.58
N GLY A 19 -7.39 -7.70 2.85
CA GLY A 19 -7.92 -8.15 4.14
C GLY A 19 -7.52 -9.57 4.50
N ALA A 20 -7.46 -10.49 3.52
CA ALA A 20 -6.96 -11.85 3.74
C ALA A 20 -5.46 -11.88 4.05
N THR A 21 -4.65 -11.08 3.36
CA THR A 21 -3.20 -11.00 3.61
C THR A 21 -2.88 -10.43 4.98
N THR A 22 -3.66 -9.46 5.48
CA THR A 22 -3.54 -8.94 6.85
C THR A 22 -3.77 -10.05 7.89
N LEU A 23 -4.79 -10.89 7.71
CA LEU A 23 -5.05 -12.02 8.61
C LEU A 23 -3.94 -13.07 8.57
N ILE A 24 -3.40 -13.36 7.38
CA ILE A 24 -2.25 -14.26 7.21
C ILE A 24 -1.01 -13.68 7.89
N GLY A 25 -0.74 -12.39 7.69
CA GLY A 25 0.37 -11.66 8.30
C GLY A 25 0.30 -11.70 9.81
N VAL A 26 -0.88 -11.47 10.39
CA VAL A 26 -1.08 -11.55 11.84
C VAL A 26 -0.87 -12.96 12.36
N THR A 27 -1.35 -13.98 11.64
CA THR A 27 -1.14 -15.39 12.00
C THR A 27 0.34 -15.76 11.99
N LEU A 28 1.08 -15.34 10.95
CA LEU A 28 2.51 -15.58 10.86
C LEU A 28 3.29 -14.79 11.92
N ALA A 29 2.86 -13.57 12.24
CA ALA A 29 3.48 -12.74 13.25
C ALA A 29 3.29 -13.34 14.66
N ILE A 30 2.16 -13.99 14.95
CA ILE A 30 2.00 -14.82 16.17
C ILE A 30 2.97 -16.02 16.16
N ALA A 31 3.14 -16.67 15.01
CA ALA A 31 4.04 -17.82 14.87
C ALA A 31 5.53 -17.47 15.08
N LEU A 32 5.93 -16.24 14.74
CA LEU A 32 7.30 -15.73 14.94
C LEU A 32 7.67 -15.55 16.43
N GLY A 33 6.70 -15.60 17.34
CA GLY A 33 6.91 -15.62 18.79
C GLY A 33 7.42 -14.29 19.37
N GLU A 34 7.50 -14.20 20.70
CA GLU A 34 7.84 -12.96 21.43
C GLU A 34 9.34 -12.61 21.43
N ASN A 35 10.12 -13.05 20.42
CA ASN A 35 11.55 -12.77 20.41
C ASN A 35 11.79 -11.26 20.21
N PRO A 36 12.43 -10.56 21.17
CA PRO A 36 12.63 -9.12 21.07
C PRO A 36 13.52 -8.72 19.88
N LYS A 37 14.42 -9.61 19.42
CA LYS A 37 15.20 -9.39 18.18
C LYS A 37 14.29 -9.42 16.95
N GLY A 38 13.41 -10.42 16.87
CA GLY A 38 12.48 -10.61 15.76
C GLY A 38 11.47 -9.47 15.66
N MET A 39 10.93 -9.03 16.81
CA MET A 39 10.01 -7.89 16.86
C MET A 39 10.67 -6.60 16.40
N ALA A 40 11.85 -6.26 16.92
CA ALA A 40 12.57 -5.07 16.50
C ALA A 40 12.90 -5.11 15.00
N MET A 41 13.31 -6.27 14.48
CA MET A 41 13.59 -6.46 13.06
C MET A 41 12.34 -6.32 12.19
N GLY A 42 11.23 -6.96 12.55
CA GLY A 42 10.00 -6.84 11.77
C GLY A 42 9.37 -5.44 11.82
N ILE A 43 9.45 -4.75 12.96
CA ILE A 43 9.03 -3.33 13.06
C ILE A 43 9.92 -2.45 12.16
N GLY A 44 11.23 -2.71 12.12
CA GLY A 44 12.15 -2.01 11.22
C GLY A 44 11.85 -2.28 9.74
N PHE A 45 11.57 -3.54 9.40
CA PHE A 45 11.16 -3.92 8.06
C PHE A 45 9.88 -3.19 7.64
N SER A 46 8.89 -3.15 8.53
CA SER A 46 7.62 -2.46 8.33
C SER A 46 7.77 -0.96 8.13
N THR A 47 8.51 -0.31 9.04
CA THR A 47 8.83 1.12 8.93
C THR A 47 9.50 1.44 7.60
N GLY A 48 10.44 0.60 7.17
CA GLY A 48 11.18 0.84 5.94
C GLY A 48 10.33 0.67 4.68
N ILE A 49 9.52 -0.40 4.56
CA ILE A 49 8.61 -0.59 3.43
C ILE A 49 7.60 0.56 3.33
N MET A 50 6.92 0.91 4.42
CA MET A 50 5.90 1.98 4.40
C MET A 50 6.49 3.32 3.97
N VAL A 51 7.68 3.68 4.46
CA VAL A 51 8.36 4.92 4.08
C VAL A 51 8.85 4.87 2.63
N LEU A 52 9.41 3.76 2.17
CA LEU A 52 9.92 3.62 0.80
C LEU A 52 8.77 3.70 -0.21
N ILE A 53 7.70 2.94 -0.02
CA ILE A 53 6.51 2.97 -0.90
C ILE A 53 5.92 4.38 -0.94
N SER A 54 5.73 5.00 0.23
CA SER A 54 5.19 6.36 0.31
C SER A 54 6.01 7.37 -0.48
N LEU A 55 7.34 7.37 -0.33
CA LEU A 55 8.21 8.39 -0.92
C LEU A 55 8.57 8.11 -2.38
N CYS A 56 8.77 6.85 -2.75
CA CYS A 56 9.23 6.48 -4.08
C CYS A 56 8.08 6.26 -5.06
N GLU A 57 6.88 5.94 -4.59
CA GLU A 57 5.75 5.56 -5.46
C GLU A 57 4.56 6.48 -5.24
N VAL A 58 3.99 6.53 -4.04
CA VAL A 58 2.71 7.20 -3.79
C VAL A 58 2.81 8.73 -3.92
N VAL A 59 3.85 9.34 -3.36
CA VAL A 59 4.06 10.80 -3.49
C VAL A 59 4.31 11.21 -4.95
N PRO A 60 5.27 10.63 -5.70
CA PRO A 60 5.49 10.96 -7.10
C PRO A 60 4.25 10.74 -7.97
N GLU A 61 3.50 9.67 -7.71
CA GLU A 61 2.27 9.37 -8.45
C GLU A 61 1.17 10.41 -8.17
N SER A 62 1.01 10.81 -6.90
CA SER A 62 0.05 11.86 -6.53
C SER A 62 0.36 13.18 -7.24
N LEU A 63 1.64 13.55 -7.35
CA LEU A 63 2.09 14.76 -8.05
C LEU A 63 1.91 14.65 -9.58
N ARG A 64 2.16 13.47 -10.15
CA ARG A 64 1.96 13.21 -11.58
C ARG A 64 0.49 13.37 -11.98
N ILE A 65 -0.43 12.91 -11.13
CA ILE A 65 -1.88 13.04 -11.34
C ILE A 65 -2.37 14.46 -11.03
N ALA A 66 -1.79 15.13 -10.03
CA ALA A 66 -2.17 16.50 -9.64
C ALA A 66 -1.63 17.61 -10.58
N GLY A 67 -0.55 17.36 -11.32
CA GLY A 67 0.08 18.36 -12.20
C GLY A 67 -0.87 18.89 -13.30
N LEU A 68 -0.97 20.23 -13.41
CA LEU A 68 -1.89 21.00 -14.28
C LEU A 68 -1.94 20.61 -15.79
N GLY A 69 -1.02 19.78 -16.30
CA GLY A 69 -1.01 19.34 -17.71
C GLY A 69 -1.66 17.98 -17.98
N ALA A 70 -1.89 17.17 -16.94
CA ALA A 70 -2.51 15.85 -17.08
C ALA A 70 -4.04 15.92 -16.96
N THR A 71 -4.57 16.92 -16.27
CA THR A 71 -5.98 17.03 -15.87
C THR A 71 -6.97 17.21 -17.02
N SER A 72 -6.55 17.64 -18.21
CA SER A 72 -7.44 17.74 -19.38
C SER A 72 -7.44 16.51 -20.29
N LEU A 73 -6.43 15.64 -20.19
CA LEU A 73 -6.31 14.40 -20.97
C LEU A 73 -6.61 13.15 -20.15
N SER A 74 -6.49 13.21 -18.81
CA SER A 74 -6.92 12.15 -17.89
C SER A 74 -8.36 12.33 -17.38
N ALA A 75 -8.93 13.53 -17.42
CA ALA A 75 -10.35 13.72 -17.05
C ALA A 75 -11.34 13.10 -18.05
N GLY A 76 -10.89 12.74 -19.26
CA GLY A 76 -11.68 12.01 -20.25
C GLY A 76 -11.52 10.49 -20.22
N LEU A 77 -10.58 9.97 -19.42
CA LEU A 77 -10.26 8.54 -19.37
C LEU A 77 -10.15 8.13 -17.91
N GLY A 78 -11.06 7.26 -17.45
CA GLY A 78 -10.95 6.57 -16.17
C GLY A 78 -9.70 5.70 -16.11
N SER A 79 -8.51 6.29 -15.96
CA SER A 79 -7.24 5.59 -16.07
C SER A 79 -6.81 4.95 -14.74
N TRP A 80 -7.75 4.36 -14.02
CA TRP A 80 -7.53 3.20 -13.16
C TRP A 80 -8.27 1.97 -13.72
N THR A 81 -9.12 2.15 -14.73
CA THR A 81 -10.23 1.23 -15.03
C THR A 81 -10.19 0.60 -16.41
N ASP A 82 -9.53 1.21 -17.41
CA ASP A 82 -9.79 0.79 -18.80
C ASP A 82 -8.66 0.03 -19.49
N SER A 83 -7.44 -0.01 -18.97
CA SER A 83 -6.36 -0.91 -19.42
C SER A 83 -5.14 -0.73 -18.52
N CYS A 84 -5.02 -1.49 -17.44
CA CYS A 84 -3.83 -1.39 -16.60
C CYS A 84 -3.11 -2.73 -16.50
N PRO A 85 -1.96 -2.90 -17.18
CA PRO A 85 -1.00 -3.95 -16.88
C PRO A 85 -0.50 -3.90 -15.43
N ALA A 86 -0.76 -2.80 -14.68
CA ALA A 86 -0.29 -2.59 -13.30
C ALA A 86 -1.20 -3.15 -12.20
N CYS A 87 -2.37 -3.74 -12.49
CA CYS A 87 -3.22 -4.35 -11.46
C CYS A 87 -2.54 -5.51 -10.68
N PRO A 88 -1.73 -6.38 -11.32
CA PRO A 88 -0.87 -7.32 -10.61
C PRO A 88 0.19 -6.62 -9.74
N TYR A 89 0.63 -5.42 -10.13
CA TYR A 89 1.73 -4.70 -9.50
C TYR A 89 1.30 -4.13 -8.15
N ILE A 90 0.14 -3.47 -8.09
CA ILE A 90 -0.43 -2.97 -6.83
C ILE A 90 -0.69 -4.14 -5.86
N ALA A 91 -1.27 -5.24 -6.36
CA ALA A 91 -1.53 -6.43 -5.54
C ALA A 91 -0.25 -7.08 -4.97
N ILE A 92 0.85 -7.09 -5.72
CA ILE A 92 2.12 -7.69 -5.28
C ILE A 92 2.84 -6.79 -4.26
N HIS A 93 2.74 -5.48 -4.37
CA HIS A 93 3.37 -4.52 -3.46
C HIS A 93 2.61 -4.33 -2.14
N ASN A 94 1.29 -4.52 -2.15
CA ASN A 94 0.46 -4.52 -0.95
C ASN A 94 0.87 -5.65 0.00
N ILE A 95 1.05 -6.88 -0.50
CA ILE A 95 1.35 -8.05 0.35
C ILE A 95 2.52 -7.82 1.35
N PRO A 96 3.69 -7.29 0.92
CA PRO A 96 4.76 -6.86 1.84
C PRO A 96 4.36 -5.79 2.85
N GLU A 97 3.52 -4.81 2.48
CA GLU A 97 3.03 -3.72 3.32
C GLU A 97 2.05 -4.22 4.38
N GLU A 98 1.01 -4.99 4.01
CA GLU A 98 0.07 -5.57 4.97
C GLU A 98 0.76 -6.55 5.92
N PHE A 99 1.70 -7.33 5.40
CA PHE A 99 2.53 -8.20 6.21
C PHE A 99 3.37 -7.40 7.22
N ALA A 100 3.96 -6.29 6.77
CA ALA A 100 4.69 -5.36 7.60
C ALA A 100 3.81 -4.73 8.70
N MET A 101 2.58 -4.32 8.38
CA MET A 101 1.64 -3.73 9.34
C MET A 101 1.14 -4.75 10.38
N ALA A 102 1.15 -6.05 10.07
CA ALA A 102 0.79 -7.10 11.00
C ALA A 102 1.83 -7.33 12.12
N VAL A 103 3.10 -6.97 11.91
CA VAL A 103 4.17 -7.18 12.90
C VAL A 103 3.94 -6.42 14.22
N PRO A 104 3.70 -5.09 14.24
CA PRO A 104 3.50 -4.36 15.49
C PRO A 104 2.26 -4.82 16.26
N VAL A 105 1.26 -5.41 15.58
CA VAL A 105 0.04 -5.95 16.21
C VAL A 105 0.34 -7.09 17.20
N VAL A 106 1.46 -7.80 17.06
CA VAL A 106 1.88 -8.86 18.00
C VAL A 106 2.39 -8.30 19.34
N ALA A 107 2.60 -7.00 19.45
CA ALA A 107 2.84 -6.36 20.76
C ALA A 107 1.63 -6.52 21.71
N ILE A 108 0.45 -6.88 21.17
CA ILE A 108 -0.76 -7.17 21.94
C ILE A 108 -0.67 -8.57 22.56
N LYS A 109 -0.54 -8.62 23.90
CA LYS A 109 -0.46 -9.89 24.65
C LYS A 109 -1.73 -10.75 24.61
N ASN A 110 -2.90 -10.13 24.44
CA ASN A 110 -4.17 -10.86 24.45
C ASN A 110 -4.53 -11.33 23.04
N ARG A 111 -4.46 -12.65 22.79
CA ARG A 111 -4.76 -13.27 21.49
C ARG A 111 -6.14 -12.92 20.94
N ALA A 112 -7.17 -12.85 21.79
CA ALA A 112 -8.52 -12.49 21.36
C ALA A 112 -8.62 -11.02 20.96
N LEU A 113 -7.88 -10.13 21.66
CA LEU A 113 -7.83 -8.71 21.31
C LEU A 113 -7.03 -8.50 20.02
N LEU A 114 -5.95 -9.26 19.83
CA LEU A 114 -5.13 -9.26 18.64
C LEU A 114 -5.93 -9.66 17.39
N PHE A 115 -6.71 -10.76 17.45
CA PHE A 115 -7.59 -11.15 16.33
C PHE A 115 -8.70 -10.13 16.07
N LYS A 116 -9.29 -9.55 17.13
CA LYS A 116 -10.29 -8.48 16.97
C LYS A 116 -9.69 -7.23 16.32
N ALA A 117 -8.48 -6.85 16.70
CA ALA A 117 -7.76 -5.72 16.12
C ALA A 117 -7.44 -5.97 14.64
N ALA A 118 -6.98 -7.17 14.30
CA ALA A 118 -6.70 -7.58 12.92
C ALA A 118 -7.97 -7.51 12.04
N ILE A 119 -9.08 -8.07 12.52
CA ILE A 119 -10.37 -8.02 11.81
C ILE A 119 -10.85 -6.58 11.65
N LEU A 120 -10.74 -5.77 12.71
CA LEU A 120 -11.17 -4.37 12.65
C LEU A 120 -10.30 -3.53 11.70
N SER A 121 -9.00 -3.81 11.64
CA SER A 121 -8.07 -3.16 10.70
C SER A 121 -8.41 -3.52 9.25
N GLY A 122 -8.60 -4.82 8.95
CA GLY A 122 -8.99 -5.25 7.61
C GLY A 122 -10.35 -4.70 7.18
N LEU A 123 -11.31 -4.55 8.11
CA LEU A 123 -12.58 -3.89 7.83
C LEU A 123 -12.44 -2.37 7.61
N ALA A 124 -11.52 -1.71 8.33
CA ALA A 124 -11.25 -0.28 8.15
C ALA A 124 -10.66 0.01 6.77
N GLU A 125 -9.75 -0.85 6.30
CA GLU A 125 -9.20 -0.78 4.95
C GLU A 125 -10.28 -0.98 3.88
N LEU A 126 -11.10 -2.04 4.00
CA LEU A 126 -12.21 -2.32 3.09
C LEU A 126 -13.21 -1.15 3.03
N ALA A 127 -13.53 -0.55 4.18
CA ALA A 127 -14.38 0.63 4.25
C ALA A 127 -13.72 1.86 3.61
N GLY A 128 -12.42 2.06 3.82
CA GLY A 128 -11.62 3.11 3.21
C GLY A 128 -11.62 3.04 1.69
N ASP A 129 -11.40 1.86 1.12
CA ASP A 129 -11.39 1.62 -0.33
C ASP A 129 -12.74 1.92 -0.97
N ILE A 130 -13.83 1.45 -0.36
CA ILE A 130 -15.19 1.70 -0.85
C ILE A 130 -15.52 3.20 -0.81
N LEU A 131 -15.21 3.88 0.30
CA LEU A 131 -15.44 5.31 0.44
C LEU A 131 -14.58 6.13 -0.52
N GLY A 132 -13.30 5.77 -0.68
CA GLY A 132 -12.37 6.40 -1.61
C GLY A 132 -12.84 6.26 -3.05
N LEU A 133 -13.22 5.04 -3.47
CA LEU A 133 -13.75 4.78 -4.81
C LEU A 133 -15.03 5.56 -5.09
N MET A 134 -15.96 5.60 -4.13
CA MET A 134 -17.19 6.38 -4.27
C MET A 134 -16.89 7.88 -4.38
N ALA A 135 -15.97 8.41 -3.58
CA ALA A 135 -15.59 9.82 -3.62
C ALA A 135 -14.88 10.19 -4.94
N VAL A 136 -13.97 9.35 -5.42
CA VAL A 136 -13.29 9.55 -6.72
C VAL A 136 -14.27 9.45 -7.88
N HIS A 137 -15.29 8.60 -7.78
CA HIS A 137 -16.35 8.53 -8.79
C HIS A 137 -17.15 9.84 -8.89
N LEU A 138 -17.43 10.47 -7.74
CA LEU A 138 -18.14 11.76 -7.71
C LEU A 138 -17.26 12.92 -8.18
N ASN A 139 -15.96 12.90 -7.83
CA ASN A 139 -15.01 13.92 -8.23
C ASN A 139 -13.61 13.31 -8.45
N PRO A 140 -13.20 13.08 -9.72
CA PRO A 140 -11.90 12.50 -10.03
C PRO A 140 -10.71 13.31 -9.52
N ALA A 141 -10.88 14.62 -9.29
CA ALA A 141 -9.82 15.46 -8.75
C ALA A 141 -9.45 15.11 -7.30
N LEU A 142 -10.29 14.34 -6.58
CA LEU A 142 -10.01 13.88 -5.22
C LEU A 142 -8.94 12.78 -5.16
N ASN A 143 -8.72 12.04 -6.25
CA ASN A 143 -7.79 10.92 -6.29
C ASN A 143 -6.34 11.31 -5.86
N PRO A 144 -5.69 12.33 -6.44
CA PRO A 144 -4.36 12.74 -5.98
C PRO A 144 -4.34 13.23 -4.53
N PHE A 145 -5.44 13.80 -4.02
CA PHE A 145 -5.52 14.20 -2.61
C PHE A 145 -5.55 12.98 -1.69
N PHE A 146 -6.32 11.94 -2.02
CA PHE A 146 -6.34 10.70 -1.22
C PHE A 146 -4.99 9.98 -1.25
N MET A 147 -4.33 9.92 -2.41
CA MET A 147 -2.98 9.36 -2.53
C MET A 147 -1.96 10.13 -1.68
N ALA A 148 -1.94 11.47 -1.78
CA ALA A 148 -1.05 12.31 -0.97
C ALA A 148 -1.35 12.19 0.54
N PHE A 149 -2.63 12.09 0.90
CA PHE A 149 -3.06 11.87 2.28
C PHE A 149 -2.58 10.51 2.81
N ALA A 150 -2.79 9.43 2.06
CA ALA A 150 -2.34 8.08 2.41
C ALA A 150 -0.82 8.00 2.58
N ALA A 151 -0.04 8.59 1.66
CA ALA A 151 1.41 8.65 1.81
C ALA A 151 1.83 9.42 3.06
N GLY A 152 1.16 10.53 3.35
CA GLY A 152 1.41 11.34 4.55
C GLY A 152 1.15 10.56 5.84
N THR A 153 0.04 9.84 5.93
CA THR A 153 -0.31 9.05 7.12
C THR A 153 0.68 7.90 7.34
N MET A 154 1.06 7.15 6.30
CA MET A 154 2.05 6.08 6.39
C MET A 154 3.40 6.56 6.92
N VAL A 155 3.88 7.72 6.45
CA VAL A 155 5.12 8.33 6.94
C VAL A 155 5.00 8.75 8.40
N ILE A 156 3.91 9.42 8.79
CA ILE A 156 3.71 9.86 10.18
C ILE A 156 3.64 8.65 11.12
N VAL A 157 2.84 7.63 10.80
CA VAL A 157 2.72 6.40 11.61
C VAL A 157 4.09 5.72 11.75
N SER A 158 4.87 5.65 10.67
CA SER A 158 6.22 5.09 10.69
C SER A 158 7.14 5.79 11.70
N PHE A 159 7.18 7.12 11.70
CA PHE A 159 8.07 7.88 12.59
C PHE A 159 7.55 8.03 14.02
N PHE A 160 6.23 8.12 14.23
CA PHE A 160 5.65 8.42 15.53
C PHE A 160 5.15 7.18 16.29
N GLU A 161 4.90 6.07 15.60
CA GLU A 161 4.43 4.84 16.23
C GLU A 161 5.47 3.73 16.12
N LEU A 162 5.92 3.39 14.90
CA LEU A 162 6.80 2.23 14.69
C LEU A 162 8.22 2.45 15.23
N VAL A 163 8.84 3.60 14.93
CA VAL A 163 10.20 3.90 15.46
C VAL A 163 10.21 3.95 16.99
N PRO A 164 9.27 4.64 17.68
CA PRO A 164 9.20 4.60 19.14
C PRO A 164 8.87 3.22 19.71
N LEU A 165 8.04 2.43 19.03
CA LEU A 165 7.75 1.05 19.41
C LEU A 165 9.02 0.19 19.35
N ALA A 166 9.82 0.30 18.28
CA ALA A 166 11.10 -0.40 18.17
C ALA A 166 12.09 -0.01 19.27
N ARG A 167 12.11 1.28 19.67
CA ARG A 167 12.96 1.75 20.78
C ARG A 167 12.58 1.10 22.11
N LYS A 168 11.30 0.83 22.37
CA LYS A 168 10.86 0.13 23.59
C LYS A 168 11.39 -1.31 23.68
N TYR A 169 11.67 -1.96 22.55
CA TYR A 169 12.31 -3.27 22.52
C TYR A 169 13.83 -3.23 22.78
N GLY A 170 14.45 -2.04 22.81
CA GLY A 170 15.85 -1.84 23.19
C GLY A 170 16.87 -2.39 22.19
N ARG A 171 16.47 -2.72 20.96
CA ARG A 171 17.32 -3.37 19.94
C ARG A 171 17.35 -2.62 18.61
N MET A 172 17.88 -1.39 18.63
CA MET A 172 17.98 -0.55 17.42
C MET A 172 18.83 -1.16 16.30
N GLY A 173 19.80 -2.02 16.62
CA GLY A 173 20.57 -2.74 15.60
C GLY A 173 19.72 -3.74 14.81
N SER A 174 18.82 -4.48 15.47
CA SER A 174 17.87 -5.37 14.80
C SER A 174 16.84 -4.59 13.99
N PHE A 175 16.39 -3.43 14.50
CA PHE A 175 15.55 -2.50 13.74
C PHE A 175 16.24 -2.03 12.45
N ALA A 176 17.50 -1.60 12.52
CA ALA A 176 18.25 -1.18 11.34
C ALA A 176 18.43 -2.32 10.32
N LEU A 177 18.64 -3.56 10.79
CA LEU A 177 18.65 -4.75 9.92
C LEU A 177 17.30 -4.99 9.25
N GLY A 178 16.20 -4.74 9.97
CA GLY A 178 14.85 -4.76 9.41
C GLY A 178 14.69 -3.75 8.28
N VAL A 179 15.06 -2.49 8.52
CA VAL A 179 15.03 -1.42 7.51
C VAL A 179 15.91 -1.78 6.31
N ALA A 180 17.14 -2.26 6.53
CA ALA A 180 17.99 -2.71 5.42
C ALA A 180 17.37 -3.85 4.62
N GLY A 181 16.72 -4.81 5.31
CA GLY A 181 15.96 -5.88 4.67
C GLY A 181 14.79 -5.37 3.83
N SER A 182 14.08 -4.33 4.29
CA SER A 182 12.99 -3.71 3.51
C SER A 182 13.49 -3.06 2.23
N VAL A 183 14.64 -2.40 2.26
CA VAL A 183 15.27 -1.83 1.07
C VAL A 183 15.62 -2.93 0.07
N LEU A 184 16.18 -4.05 0.53
CA LEU A 184 16.49 -5.19 -0.34
C LEU A 184 15.22 -5.76 -0.98
N VAL A 185 14.16 -5.96 -0.21
CA VAL A 185 12.87 -6.47 -0.74
C VAL A 185 12.28 -5.49 -1.74
N TYR A 186 12.24 -4.20 -1.40
CA TYR A 186 11.78 -3.14 -2.29
C TYR A 186 12.54 -3.14 -3.63
N LEU A 187 13.87 -3.16 -3.58
CA LEU A 187 14.72 -3.22 -4.77
C LEU A 187 14.54 -4.52 -5.55
N THR A 188 14.36 -5.64 -4.85
CA THR A 188 14.12 -6.94 -5.50
C THR A 188 12.79 -6.92 -6.22
N LEU A 189 11.71 -6.42 -5.61
CA LEU A 189 10.41 -6.27 -6.25
C LEU A 189 10.53 -5.37 -7.48
N HIS A 190 11.20 -4.23 -7.35
CA HIS A 190 11.40 -3.30 -8.47
C HIS A 190 12.32 -3.86 -9.57
N ALA A 191 13.22 -4.79 -9.26
CA ALA A 191 14.08 -5.45 -10.24
C ALA A 191 13.42 -6.68 -10.90
N LEU A 192 12.62 -7.43 -10.15
CA LEU A 192 11.92 -8.63 -10.62
C LEU A 192 10.76 -8.28 -11.53
N ILE A 193 10.17 -7.12 -11.30
CA ILE A 193 9.12 -6.53 -12.10
C ILE A 193 9.81 -5.53 -13.05
N PRO A 194 10.20 -5.94 -14.27
CA PRO A 194 10.70 -4.98 -15.24
C PRO A 194 9.63 -3.92 -15.45
N HIS A 195 10.01 -2.65 -15.30
CA HIS A 195 9.24 -1.55 -15.87
C HIS A 195 9.04 -1.87 -17.35
N GLU A 196 7.88 -2.40 -17.75
CA GLU A 196 7.35 -2.14 -19.09
C GLU A 196 6.99 -0.64 -19.14
N ARG A 197 8.05 0.18 -19.10
CA ARG A 197 8.10 1.50 -19.70
C ARG A 197 8.43 1.32 -21.19
N SER A 198 7.83 0.32 -21.81
CA SER A 198 7.73 0.26 -23.27
C SER A 198 6.57 1.18 -23.63
N GLU A 199 6.94 2.32 -24.21
CA GLU A 199 6.17 3.09 -25.16
C GLU A 199 4.83 2.45 -25.50
N ILE A 200 3.78 3.05 -24.98
CA ILE A 200 2.41 2.75 -25.29
C ILE A 200 2.20 2.96 -26.81
N PRO A 201 2.07 1.92 -27.66
CA PRO A 201 1.98 2.09 -29.12
C PRO A 201 0.69 2.78 -29.58
N TRP A 202 -0.25 3.04 -28.66
CA TRP A 202 -1.53 3.69 -28.91
C TRP A 202 -1.56 5.18 -28.55
N LEU A 203 -0.42 5.83 -28.31
CA LEU A 203 -0.28 7.29 -28.44
C LEU A 203 -0.20 7.72 -29.92
N PHE A 204 -1.02 7.11 -30.79
CA PHE A 204 -1.40 7.69 -32.06
C PHE A 204 -2.58 8.62 -31.76
N ILE A 205 -2.27 9.87 -31.40
CA ILE A 205 -3.19 10.98 -31.62
C ILE A 205 -3.15 11.22 -33.13
N PRO A 206 -4.20 10.91 -33.92
CA PRO A 206 -4.28 11.50 -35.24
C PRO A 206 -4.50 12.98 -34.98
N THR A 207 -3.46 13.78 -35.16
CA THR A 207 -3.62 15.22 -35.32
C THR A 207 -4.51 15.43 -36.55
N ALA A 208 -5.81 15.61 -36.32
CA ALA A 208 -6.71 16.09 -37.35
C ALA A 208 -6.20 17.45 -37.83
N ARG A 209 -5.87 17.54 -39.11
CA ARG A 209 -6.05 18.79 -39.86
C ARG A 209 -7.54 18.97 -40.12
#